data_AF-A0A077M6S0-F1
#
_entry.id   AF-A0A077M6S0-F1
#
_cell.length_a   1.000
_cell.length_b   1.000
_cell.length_c   1.000
_cell.angle_alpha   90.00
_cell.angle_beta   90.00
_cell.angle_gamma   90.00
#
_symmetry.space_group_name_H-M   'P 1'
#
loop_
_entity.id
_entity.type
_entity.pdbx_description
1 polymer ?
#
loop_
_entity_poly.entity_id
_entity_poly.type
_entity_poly.pdbx_seq_one_letter_code
_entity_poly.pdbx_strand_id
1 'polypeptide(L)'
;MSRRVVEVAPGRLDAWRLRFHENNADPDPPQRVVALERFDVDPVAVILVRRGGYAVGLSSGDSLLAHKVGSRYVQSRTAAGGWSQQRFARRRANQADALVGAVAGHLLRLLSEAPAAARSPAGLVTGGDRLLVADVLRDRRLAYLSDLPRRDLGDVPDPNASVLHRAVERAHAVRVTIEERTRH
;
A
#
# COMPACT_ATOMS: atom_id res chain seq x y z
N MET A 1 26.18 -10.96 -4.47
CA MET A 1 25.35 -11.18 -3.26
C MET A 1 23.94 -10.70 -3.57
N SER A 2 22.93 -11.48 -3.23
CA SER A 2 21.53 -11.09 -3.41
C SER A 2 21.03 -10.40 -2.15
N ARG A 3 20.06 -9.49 -2.30
CA ARG A 3 19.36 -8.88 -1.16
C ARG A 3 17.89 -9.24 -1.24
N ARG A 4 17.29 -9.53 -0.09
CA ARG A 4 15.85 -9.66 0.06
C ARG A 4 15.36 -8.85 1.26
N VAL A 5 14.12 -8.41 1.18
CA VAL A 5 13.45 -7.73 2.28
C VAL A 5 12.45 -8.70 2.90
N VAL A 6 12.44 -8.77 4.23
CA VAL A 6 11.40 -9.45 4.99
C VAL A 6 10.65 -8.44 5.85
N GLU A 7 9.36 -8.63 6.01
CA GLU A 7 8.50 -7.79 6.84
C GLU A 7 8.27 -8.50 8.18
N VAL A 8 8.63 -7.84 9.28
CA VAL A 8 8.53 -8.39 10.64
C VAL A 8 7.65 -7.47 11.48
N ALA A 9 6.62 -8.04 12.12
CA ALA A 9 5.77 -7.26 13.03
C ALA A 9 6.63 -6.65 14.15
N PRO A 10 6.41 -5.37 14.57
CA PRO A 10 7.27 -4.69 15.54
C PRO A 10 7.47 -5.48 16.84
N GLY A 11 6.39 -6.02 17.41
CA GLY A 11 6.45 -6.83 18.65
C GLY A 11 7.16 -8.19 18.50
N ARG A 12 7.48 -8.62 17.28
CA ARG A 12 8.24 -9.86 17.00
C ARG A 12 9.68 -9.60 16.58
N LEU A 13 10.10 -8.34 16.42
CA LEU A 13 11.40 -8.00 15.86
C LEU A 13 12.56 -8.57 16.70
N ASP A 14 12.51 -8.42 18.03
CA ASP A 14 13.61 -8.84 18.89
C ASP A 14 13.77 -10.37 18.89
N ALA A 15 12.68 -11.11 19.03
CA ALA A 15 12.68 -12.57 18.95
C ALA A 15 13.13 -13.05 17.55
N TRP A 16 12.72 -12.36 16.49
CA TRP A 16 13.15 -12.67 15.13
C TRP A 16 14.66 -12.44 14.95
N ARG A 17 15.20 -11.33 15.46
CA ARG A 17 16.62 -11.00 15.38
C ARG A 17 17.48 -12.00 16.16
N LEU A 18 17.05 -12.39 17.36
CA LEU A 18 17.75 -13.40 18.16
C LEU A 18 17.89 -14.71 17.37
N ARG A 19 16.77 -15.24 16.87
CA ARG A 19 16.78 -16.45 16.04
C ARG A 19 17.59 -16.30 14.76
N PHE A 20 17.55 -15.13 14.12
CA PHE A 20 18.36 -14.87 12.92
C PHE A 20 19.86 -14.94 13.25
N HIS A 21 20.29 -14.33 14.37
CA HIS A 21 21.67 -14.36 14.82
C HIS A 21 22.11 -15.77 15.24
N GLU A 22 21.28 -16.51 15.97
CA GLU A 22 21.57 -17.91 16.35
C GLU A 22 21.82 -18.80 15.12
N ASN A 23 21.00 -18.63 14.07
CA ASN A 23 21.15 -19.37 12.81
C ASN A 23 22.31 -18.88 11.92
N ASN A 24 22.96 -17.76 12.27
CA ASN A 24 24.02 -17.10 11.50
C ASN A 24 25.18 -16.67 12.41
N ALA A 25 25.51 -17.50 13.41
CA ALA A 25 26.51 -17.18 14.43
C ALA A 25 27.96 -17.31 13.95
N ASP A 26 28.19 -17.96 12.79
CA ASP A 26 29.52 -18.10 12.20
C ASP A 26 30.18 -16.72 11.97
N PRO A 27 31.51 -16.60 12.11
CA PRO A 27 32.23 -15.36 11.80
C PRO A 27 31.98 -14.84 10.37
N ASP A 28 31.71 -15.77 9.45
CA ASP A 28 31.34 -15.49 8.07
C ASP A 28 30.03 -16.20 7.67
N PRO A 29 28.88 -15.73 8.19
CA PRO A 29 27.60 -16.38 7.95
C PRO A 29 27.11 -16.12 6.52
N PRO A 30 26.33 -17.07 5.96
CA PRO A 30 25.79 -16.95 4.61
C PRO A 30 24.76 -15.84 4.46
N GLN A 31 24.15 -15.37 5.56
CA GLN A 31 23.16 -14.30 5.58
C GLN A 31 23.51 -13.25 6.63
N ARG A 32 23.33 -11.97 6.30
CA ARG A 32 23.53 -10.85 7.21
C ARG A 32 22.39 -9.85 7.10
N VAL A 33 21.89 -9.35 8.25
CA VAL A 33 20.99 -8.18 8.25
C VAL A 33 21.83 -6.94 7.96
N VAL A 34 21.46 -6.19 6.93
CA VAL A 34 22.20 -5.01 6.47
C VAL A 34 21.42 -3.71 6.61
N ALA A 35 20.09 -3.76 6.77
CA ALA A 35 19.27 -2.58 7.06
C ALA A 35 17.98 -2.93 7.80
N LEU A 36 17.48 -1.95 8.56
CA LEU A 36 16.19 -1.96 9.23
C LEU A 36 15.46 -0.66 8.88
N GLU A 37 14.25 -0.75 8.35
CA GLU A 37 13.41 0.38 7.99
C GLU A 37 12.07 0.28 8.72
N ARG A 38 11.79 1.28 9.56
CA ARG A 38 10.52 1.44 10.27
C ARG A 38 9.66 2.50 9.58
N PHE A 39 8.36 2.46 9.87
CA PHE A 39 7.39 3.46 9.41
C PHE A 39 6.58 3.92 10.62
N ASP A 40 7.28 4.64 11.50
CA ASP A 40 6.79 5.07 12.82
C ASP A 40 5.98 6.37 12.70
N VAL A 41 4.95 6.33 11.87
CA VAL A 41 3.99 7.41 11.67
C VAL A 41 2.60 6.90 12.03
N ASP A 42 1.85 7.72 12.76
CA ASP A 42 0.48 7.42 13.18
C ASP A 42 -0.32 8.72 13.31
N PRO A 43 -1.57 8.79 12.82
CA PRO A 43 -2.31 7.76 12.10
C PRO A 43 -1.88 7.66 10.62
N VAL A 44 -2.27 6.58 9.95
CA VAL A 44 -1.91 6.30 8.56
C VAL A 44 -3.15 6.22 7.67
N ALA A 45 -3.16 6.98 6.58
CA ALA A 45 -4.14 6.80 5.51
C ALA A 45 -3.68 5.70 4.55
N VAL A 46 -4.61 4.89 4.06
CA VAL A 46 -4.34 3.78 3.15
C VAL A 46 -5.14 3.95 1.86
N ILE A 47 -4.49 3.85 0.70
CA ILE A 47 -5.11 3.90 -0.62
C ILE A 47 -4.67 2.69 -1.44
N LEU A 48 -5.57 1.72 -1.63
CA LEU A 48 -5.37 0.56 -2.48
C LEU A 48 -6.34 0.65 -3.66
N VAL A 49 -5.83 0.72 -4.88
CA VAL A 49 -6.69 0.87 -6.06
C VAL A 49 -6.17 0.01 -7.19
N ARG A 50 -7.05 -0.79 -7.79
CA ARG A 50 -6.82 -1.47 -9.06
C ARG A 50 -8.06 -1.31 -9.94
N ARG A 51 -7.95 -1.68 -11.21
CA ARG A 51 -9.07 -1.61 -12.17
C ARG A 51 -10.30 -2.42 -11.75
N GLY A 52 -10.14 -3.47 -10.95
CA GLY A 52 -11.22 -4.32 -10.45
C GLY A 52 -11.89 -3.82 -9.17
N GLY A 53 -11.23 -2.94 -8.40
CA GLY A 53 -11.75 -2.47 -7.13
C GLY A 53 -10.78 -1.63 -6.32
N TYR A 54 -11.26 -1.14 -5.18
CA TYR A 54 -10.53 -0.24 -4.30
C TYR A 54 -10.80 -0.55 -2.84
N ALA A 55 -9.84 -0.19 -2.00
CA ALA A 55 -9.98 -0.13 -0.57
C ALA A 55 -9.25 1.12 -0.06
N VAL A 56 -9.95 1.92 0.74
CA VAL A 56 -9.37 3.07 1.45
C VAL A 56 -9.62 2.92 2.93
N GLY A 57 -8.70 3.44 3.74
CA GLY A 57 -8.83 3.36 5.19
C GLY A 57 -7.98 4.39 5.91
N LEU A 58 -8.26 4.52 7.20
CA LEU A 58 -7.48 5.24 8.18
C LEU A 58 -7.18 4.25 9.31
N SER A 59 -5.92 4.08 9.65
CA SER A 59 -5.49 3.23 10.76
C SER A 59 -4.79 4.02 11.85
N SER A 60 -4.86 3.47 13.06
CA SER A 60 -3.95 3.80 14.16
C SER A 60 -3.33 2.49 14.64
N GLY A 61 -2.00 2.40 14.57
CA GLY A 61 -1.30 1.13 14.70
C GLY A 61 -1.84 0.06 13.74
N ASP A 62 -1.98 -1.18 14.21
CA ASP A 62 -2.47 -2.30 13.40
C ASP A 62 -4.00 -2.32 13.18
N SER A 63 -4.71 -1.30 13.68
CA SER A 63 -6.17 -1.27 13.73
C SER A 63 -6.76 -0.24 12.77
N LEU A 64 -7.78 -0.63 12.01
CA LEU A 64 -8.56 0.27 11.15
C LEU A 64 -9.56 1.07 11.98
N LEU A 65 -9.42 2.39 11.98
CA LEU A 65 -10.37 3.31 12.60
C LEU A 65 -11.62 3.51 11.74
N ALA A 66 -11.41 3.60 10.42
CA ALA A 66 -12.49 3.74 9.45
C ALA A 66 -12.01 3.21 8.09
N HIS A 67 -12.90 2.61 7.32
CA HIS A 67 -12.54 2.11 5.99
C HIS A 67 -13.72 2.01 5.04
N LYS A 68 -13.41 1.98 3.75
CA LYS A 68 -14.37 1.68 2.69
C LYS A 68 -13.72 0.80 1.63
N VAL A 69 -14.41 -0.29 1.32
CA VAL A 69 -14.07 -1.21 0.22
C VAL A 69 -15.19 -1.17 -0.81
N GLY A 70 -14.84 -1.27 -2.08
CA GLY A 70 -15.80 -1.40 -3.15
C GLY A 70 -15.15 -1.86 -4.45
N SER A 71 -16.00 -2.21 -5.41
CA SER A 71 -15.59 -2.48 -6.78
C SER A 71 -16.24 -1.46 -7.72
N ARG A 72 -15.54 -1.14 -8.80
CA ARG A 72 -16.13 -0.54 -10.00
C ARG A 72 -15.50 -1.23 -11.18
N TYR A 73 -16.32 -1.89 -11.99
CA TYR A 73 -15.84 -2.64 -13.14
C TYR A 73 -15.23 -1.70 -14.18
N VAL A 74 -13.90 -1.70 -14.31
CA VAL A 74 -13.19 -1.04 -15.40
C VAL A 74 -12.79 -2.11 -16.42
N GLN A 75 -13.43 -2.10 -17.60
CA GLN A 75 -13.20 -3.11 -18.64
C GLN A 75 -11.71 -3.12 -19.07
N SER A 76 -11.16 -4.34 -19.23
CA SER A 76 -9.78 -4.57 -19.67
C SER A 76 -9.58 -4.27 -21.16
N ARG A 77 -8.32 -4.17 -21.60
CA ARG A 77 -7.95 -3.85 -22.99
C ARG A 77 -8.25 -5.07 -23.88
N THR A 78 -9.05 -4.90 -24.94
CA THR A 78 -9.22 -5.91 -26.00
C THR A 78 -8.32 -5.57 -27.19
N ALA A 79 -7.73 -6.60 -27.82
CA ALA A 79 -6.66 -6.47 -28.82
C ALA A 79 -7.12 -6.21 -30.27
N ALA A 80 -8.42 -6.02 -30.53
CA ALA A 80 -8.94 -5.90 -31.90
C ALA A 80 -8.97 -4.43 -32.38
N GLY A 81 -8.28 -4.10 -33.49
CA GLY A 81 -8.21 -2.77 -34.10
C GLY A 81 -9.51 -2.29 -34.73
N GLY A 82 -9.69 -0.97 -34.84
CA GLY A 82 -10.81 -0.33 -35.56
C GLY A 82 -11.46 0.85 -34.82
N TRP A 83 -12.44 1.51 -35.46
CA TRP A 83 -13.21 2.64 -34.90
C TRP A 83 -13.95 2.30 -33.58
N SER A 84 -14.18 1.00 -33.32
CA SER A 84 -14.61 0.48 -32.02
C SER A 84 -13.58 0.71 -30.90
N GLN A 85 -12.27 0.67 -31.17
CA GLN A 85 -11.22 0.93 -30.16
C GLN A 85 -11.27 2.35 -29.60
N GLN A 86 -11.49 3.38 -30.44
CA GLN A 86 -11.60 4.77 -29.94
C GLN A 86 -12.77 4.91 -28.96
N ARG A 87 -13.91 4.28 -29.26
CA ARG A 87 -15.07 4.24 -28.34
C ARG A 87 -14.76 3.51 -27.03
N PHE A 88 -14.05 2.38 -27.09
CA PHE A 88 -13.65 1.63 -25.89
C PHE A 88 -12.57 2.35 -25.08
N ALA A 89 -11.61 3.02 -25.73
CA ALA A 89 -10.59 3.81 -25.06
C ALA A 89 -11.21 4.96 -24.26
N ARG A 90 -12.14 5.69 -24.87
CA ARG A 90 -12.87 6.77 -24.19
C ARG A 90 -13.71 6.25 -23.01
N ARG A 91 -14.45 5.15 -23.20
CA ARG A 91 -15.21 4.52 -22.09
C ARG A 91 -14.30 4.08 -20.94
N ARG A 92 -13.12 3.52 -21.24
CA ARG A 92 -12.13 3.12 -20.22
C ARG A 92 -11.57 4.31 -19.46
N ALA A 93 -11.29 5.42 -20.14
CA ALA A 93 -10.87 6.67 -19.49
C ALA A 93 -11.98 7.15 -18.53
N ASN A 94 -13.22 7.26 -19.01
CA ASN A 94 -14.35 7.66 -18.16
C ASN A 94 -14.57 6.72 -16.96
N GLN A 95 -14.35 5.41 -17.12
CA GLN A 95 -14.45 4.44 -16.02
C GLN A 95 -13.32 4.60 -15.00
N ALA A 96 -12.09 4.87 -15.46
CA ALA A 96 -10.97 5.17 -14.58
C ALA A 96 -11.21 6.47 -13.81
N ASP A 97 -11.65 7.54 -14.48
CA ASP A 97 -11.98 8.83 -13.85
C ASP A 97 -13.10 8.66 -12.82
N ALA A 98 -14.14 7.89 -13.14
CA ALA A 98 -15.21 7.59 -12.21
C ALA A 98 -14.70 6.79 -10.99
N LEU A 99 -13.82 5.80 -11.18
CA LEU A 99 -13.20 5.06 -10.08
C LEU A 99 -12.39 6.00 -9.19
N VAL A 100 -11.49 6.81 -9.78
CA VAL A 100 -10.67 7.82 -9.08
C VAL A 100 -11.55 8.75 -8.25
N GLY A 101 -12.58 9.34 -8.86
CA GLY A 101 -13.49 10.26 -8.16
C GLY A 101 -14.24 9.60 -6.99
N ALA A 102 -14.63 8.33 -7.13
CA ALA A 102 -15.23 7.60 -6.01
C ALA A 102 -14.23 7.34 -4.88
N VAL A 103 -13.01 6.90 -5.20
CA VAL A 103 -11.96 6.66 -4.21
C VAL A 103 -11.64 7.94 -3.44
N ALA A 104 -11.42 9.04 -4.15
CA ALA A 104 -11.16 10.35 -3.55
C ALA A 104 -12.33 10.79 -2.64
N GLY A 105 -13.57 10.67 -3.11
CA GLY A 105 -14.76 11.01 -2.32
C GLY A 105 -14.93 10.14 -1.06
N HIS A 106 -14.64 8.84 -1.15
CA HIS A 106 -14.70 7.96 0.00
C HIS A 106 -13.60 8.27 1.01
N LEU A 107 -12.37 8.52 0.57
CA LEU A 107 -11.27 8.87 1.45
C LEU A 107 -11.55 10.19 2.18
N LEU A 108 -12.01 11.22 1.46
CA LEU A 108 -12.39 12.50 2.06
C LEU A 108 -13.46 12.34 3.12
N ARG A 109 -14.50 11.54 2.85
CA ARG A 109 -15.56 11.27 3.82
C ARG A 109 -14.98 10.61 5.07
N LEU A 110 -14.18 9.55 4.91
CA LEU A 110 -13.54 8.86 6.03
C LEU A 110 -12.71 9.80 6.89
N LEU A 111 -11.88 10.65 6.27
CA LEU A 111 -11.04 11.61 6.99
C LEU A 111 -11.88 12.70 7.69
N SER A 112 -12.98 13.15 7.07
CA SER A 112 -13.88 14.14 7.66
C SER A 112 -14.73 13.61 8.81
N GLU A 113 -15.00 12.31 8.85
CA GLU A 113 -15.82 11.65 9.89
C GLU A 113 -14.94 11.04 11.00
N ALA A 114 -13.64 10.92 10.79
CA ALA A 114 -12.70 10.35 11.76
C ALA A 114 -12.67 11.12 13.09
N PRO A 115 -12.27 10.46 14.20
CA PRO A 115 -11.99 11.14 15.46
C PRO A 115 -11.01 12.30 15.26
N ALA A 116 -11.18 13.41 15.99
CA ALA A 116 -10.40 14.65 15.79
C ALA A 116 -8.88 14.41 15.78
N ALA A 117 -8.38 13.55 16.69
CA ALA A 117 -6.97 13.18 16.79
C ALA A 117 -6.43 12.43 15.55
N ALA A 118 -7.30 11.87 14.71
CA ALA A 118 -6.92 11.07 13.54
C ALA A 118 -7.32 11.67 12.20
N ARG A 119 -7.99 12.83 12.17
CA ARG A 119 -8.43 13.50 10.93
C ARG A 119 -7.29 13.90 10.01
N SER A 120 -6.10 14.11 10.59
CA SER A 120 -4.88 14.45 9.86
C SER A 120 -3.90 13.29 9.96
N PRO A 121 -3.83 12.42 8.94
CA PRO A 121 -2.85 11.34 8.89
C PRO A 121 -1.43 11.89 8.89
N ALA A 122 -0.53 11.22 9.60
CA ALA A 122 0.91 11.50 9.59
C ALA A 122 1.66 10.70 8.50
N GLY A 123 1.01 9.70 7.91
CA GLY A 123 1.59 8.86 6.88
C GLY A 123 0.60 8.39 5.83
N LEU A 124 1.13 7.97 4.68
CA LEU A 124 0.35 7.42 3.58
C LEU A 124 0.87 6.04 3.17
N VAL A 125 -0.01 5.06 3.10
CA VAL A 125 0.26 3.76 2.50
C VAL A 125 -0.49 3.66 1.19
N THR A 126 0.19 3.21 0.15
CA THR A 126 -0.41 3.04 -1.17
C THR A 126 -0.13 1.66 -1.73
N GLY A 127 -1.01 1.18 -2.60
CA GLY A 127 -0.72 -0.01 -3.39
C GLY A 127 -1.69 -0.22 -4.55
N GLY A 128 -1.32 -1.14 -5.44
CA GLY A 128 -2.07 -1.44 -6.66
C GLY A 128 -1.55 -0.64 -7.87
N ASP A 129 -2.45 -0.02 -8.61
CA ASP A 129 -2.13 0.74 -9.83
C ASP A 129 -1.62 2.15 -9.48
N ARG A 130 -0.33 2.38 -9.72
CA ARG A 130 0.35 3.64 -9.39
C ARG A 130 -0.24 4.86 -10.09
N LEU A 131 -0.76 4.71 -11.31
CA LEU A 131 -1.37 5.83 -12.03
C LEU A 131 -2.71 6.19 -11.41
N LEU A 132 -3.54 5.19 -11.08
CA LEU A 132 -4.82 5.43 -10.39
C LEU A 132 -4.60 6.05 -9.00
N VAL A 133 -3.59 5.61 -8.26
CA VAL A 133 -3.23 6.24 -6.97
C VAL A 133 -2.81 7.70 -7.18
N ALA A 134 -1.97 7.98 -8.17
CA ALA A 134 -1.57 9.35 -8.48
C ALA A 134 -2.76 10.23 -8.89
N ASP A 135 -3.70 9.69 -9.68
CA ASP A 135 -4.93 10.40 -10.07
C ASP A 135 -5.83 10.72 -8.86
N VAL A 136 -5.92 9.82 -7.87
CA VAL A 136 -6.64 10.09 -6.62
C VAL A 136 -5.99 11.23 -5.84
N LEU A 137 -4.65 11.23 -5.74
CA LEU A 137 -3.89 12.27 -5.03
C LEU A 137 -3.87 13.63 -5.74
N ARG A 138 -4.26 13.68 -7.02
CA ARG A 138 -4.45 14.96 -7.76
C ARG A 138 -5.68 15.73 -7.32
N ASP A 139 -6.62 15.13 -6.59
CA ASP A 139 -7.72 15.88 -5.97
C ASP A 139 -7.12 16.89 -4.98
N ARG A 140 -7.36 18.19 -5.21
CA ARG A 140 -6.78 19.28 -4.41
C ARG A 140 -7.06 19.14 -2.91
N ARG A 141 -8.18 18.50 -2.53
CA ARG A 141 -8.56 18.29 -1.13
C ARG A 141 -7.75 17.19 -0.45
N LEU A 142 -7.07 16.35 -1.24
CA LEU A 142 -6.20 15.27 -0.79
C LEU A 142 -4.71 15.55 -1.08
N ALA A 143 -4.39 16.69 -1.70
CA ALA A 143 -3.04 16.99 -2.16
C ALA A 143 -1.99 16.91 -1.03
N TYR A 144 -2.35 17.31 0.19
CA TYR A 144 -1.49 17.27 1.37
C TYR A 144 -1.01 15.86 1.74
N LEU A 145 -1.73 14.80 1.33
CA LEU A 145 -1.30 13.42 1.56
C LEU A 145 -0.06 13.07 0.71
N SER A 146 0.20 13.80 -0.37
CA SER A 146 1.33 13.54 -1.27
C SER A 146 2.67 13.90 -0.64
N ASP A 147 2.66 14.80 0.35
CA ASP A 147 3.85 15.28 1.05
C ASP A 147 4.17 14.46 2.30
N LEU A 148 3.26 13.55 2.69
CA LEU A 148 3.47 12.69 3.86
C LEU A 148 4.51 11.60 3.59
N PRO A 149 5.22 11.13 4.62
CA PRO A 149 5.97 9.89 4.56
C PRO A 149 5.12 8.78 3.95
N ARG A 150 5.66 8.10 2.93
CA ARG A 150 4.91 7.13 2.13
C ARG A 150 5.51 5.73 2.16
N ARG A 151 4.65 4.73 2.30
CA ARG A 151 4.98 3.32 2.11
C ARG A 151 4.21 2.74 0.93
N ASP A 152 4.94 2.27 -0.08
CA ASP A 152 4.37 1.60 -1.26
C ASP A 152 4.37 0.07 -1.06
N LEU A 153 3.21 -0.55 -1.29
CA LEU A 153 2.99 -1.99 -1.31
C LEU A 153 2.84 -2.44 -2.76
N GLY A 154 3.93 -2.94 -3.34
CA GLY A 154 3.99 -3.27 -4.77
C GLY A 154 3.19 -4.51 -5.19
N ASP A 155 2.87 -5.39 -4.25
CA ASP A 155 2.27 -6.71 -4.45
C ASP A 155 0.82 -6.78 -3.95
N VAL A 156 0.05 -5.72 -4.17
CA VAL A 156 -1.36 -5.68 -3.74
C VAL A 156 -2.26 -6.38 -4.78
N PRO A 157 -2.98 -7.45 -4.39
CA PRO A 157 -3.99 -8.08 -5.25
C PRO A 157 -5.22 -7.17 -5.37
N ASP A 158 -6.30 -7.66 -6.01
CA ASP A 158 -7.51 -6.87 -6.14
C ASP A 158 -8.07 -6.47 -4.75
N PRO A 159 -8.23 -5.16 -4.47
CA PRO A 159 -8.52 -4.70 -3.12
C PRO A 159 -9.85 -5.23 -2.59
N ASN A 160 -9.80 -5.75 -1.37
CA ASN A 160 -10.96 -6.12 -0.57
C ASN A 160 -10.67 -5.86 0.92
N ALA A 161 -11.59 -6.19 1.83
CA ALA A 161 -11.42 -5.95 3.26
C ALA A 161 -10.21 -6.69 3.87
N SER A 162 -10.01 -7.97 3.51
CA SER A 162 -8.87 -8.76 3.98
C SER A 162 -7.55 -8.19 3.47
N VAL A 163 -7.50 -7.75 2.21
CA VAL A 163 -6.32 -7.11 1.62
C VAL A 163 -6.01 -5.79 2.32
N LEU A 164 -7.03 -5.01 2.69
CA LEU A 164 -6.85 -3.76 3.44
C LEU A 164 -6.29 -4.02 4.84
N HIS A 165 -6.82 -4.99 5.57
CA HIS A 165 -6.28 -5.37 6.89
C HIS A 165 -4.81 -5.78 6.80
N ARG A 166 -4.46 -6.64 5.85
CA ARG A 166 -3.06 -7.01 5.59
C ARG A 166 -2.20 -5.81 5.22
N ALA A 167 -2.72 -4.85 4.45
CA ALA A 167 -1.98 -3.65 4.11
C ALA A 167 -1.65 -2.79 5.34
N VAL A 168 -2.56 -2.70 6.30
CA VAL A 168 -2.32 -2.01 7.59
C VAL A 168 -1.26 -2.75 8.41
N GLU A 169 -1.36 -4.07 8.54
CA GLU A 169 -0.33 -4.87 9.23
C GLU A 169 1.05 -4.66 8.61
N ARG A 170 1.14 -4.68 7.27
CA ARG A 170 2.38 -4.45 6.52
C ARG A 170 2.86 -3.00 6.59
N ALA A 171 1.95 -2.03 6.73
CA ALA A 171 2.30 -0.63 6.91
C ALA A 171 3.16 -0.44 8.15
N HIS A 172 2.81 -1.10 9.25
CA HIS A 172 3.52 -1.01 10.52
C HIS A 172 4.63 -2.05 10.69
N ALA A 173 4.81 -2.97 9.74
CA ALA A 173 5.90 -3.94 9.78
C ALA A 173 7.28 -3.28 9.64
N VAL A 174 8.28 -3.81 10.34
CA VAL A 174 9.68 -3.44 10.16
C VAL A 174 10.21 -4.18 8.93
N ARG A 175 10.71 -3.43 7.94
CA ARG A 175 11.36 -4.00 6.76
C ARG A 175 12.81 -4.28 7.09
N VAL A 176 13.19 -5.56 7.08
CA VAL A 176 14.56 -6.01 7.34
C VAL A 176 15.20 -6.41 6.02
N THR A 177 16.27 -5.73 5.65
CA THR A 177 17.05 -6.10 4.46
C THR A 177 18.11 -7.12 4.85
N ILE A 178 18.07 -8.28 4.22
CA ILE A 178 19.00 -9.39 4.40
C ILE A 178 19.84 -9.49 3.14
N GLU A 179 21.16 -9.51 3.30
CA GLU A 179 22.12 -9.83 2.24
C GLU A 179 22.49 -11.31 2.34
N GLU A 180 22.48 -11.99 1.20
CA GLU A 180 22.74 -13.42 1.08
C GLU A 180 23.92 -13.69 0.14
N ARG A 181 24.80 -14.58 0.57
CA ARG A 181 25.86 -15.12 -0.28
C ARG A 181 25.32 -16.30 -1.07
N THR A 182 25.37 -16.21 -2.39
CA THR A 182 25.19 -17.36 -3.25
C THR A 182 26.37 -18.31 -3.02
N ARG A 183 26.12 -19.51 -2.48
CA ARG A 183 27.15 -20.56 -2.44
C ARG A 183 27.38 -21.02 -3.88
N HIS A 184 28.62 -20.93 -4.36
CA HIS A 184 29.08 -21.65 -5.54
C HIS A 184 29.43 -23.08 -5.13
#